data_AF-A0A439V7G2-F1
#
_entry.id   AF-A0A439V7G2-F1
#
_cell.length_a   1.000
_cell.length_b   1.000
_cell.length_c   1.000
_cell.angle_alpha   90.00
_cell.angle_beta   90.00
_cell.angle_gamma   90.00
#
_symmetry.space_group_name_H-M   'P 1'
#
loop_
_entity.id
_entity.type
_entity.pdbx_description
1 polymer ?
#
loop_
_entity_poly.entity_id
_entity_poly.type
_entity_poly.pdbx_seq_one_letter_code
_entity_poly.pdbx_strand_id
1 'polypeptide(L)'
;MSLTFPNRSRSYDEAGQRIRFVGHDGMFQISFSVAADAMARMQPGAAADEAGYLATFDMQSSTIREVASKAYDRTHKSMYVLTAADFG
;
A
#
# COMPACT_ATOMS: atom_id res chain seq x y z
N MET A 1 -13.01 -13.48 3.17
CA MET A 1 -13.45 -12.52 4.21
C MET A 1 -13.01 -11.13 3.78
N SER A 2 -13.73 -10.08 4.17
CA SER A 2 -13.45 -8.73 3.66
C SER A 2 -12.32 -8.08 4.46
N LEU A 3 -11.16 -7.95 3.83
CA LEU A 3 -10.04 -7.16 4.35
C LEU A 3 -10.54 -5.71 4.57
N THR A 4 -10.52 -5.26 5.81
CA THR A 4 -10.98 -3.93 6.20
C THR A 4 -9.79 -3.04 6.56
N PHE A 5 -9.94 -1.75 6.27
CA PHE A 5 -8.91 -0.75 6.54
C PHE A 5 -9.51 0.35 7.43
N PRO A 6 -9.86 0.02 8.70
CA PRO A 6 -10.54 0.95 9.59
C PRO A 6 -9.64 2.15 9.96
N ASN A 7 -8.33 1.93 10.00
CA ASN A 7 -7.34 2.98 10.25
C ASN A 7 -6.54 3.26 8.97
N ARG A 8 -6.38 4.54 8.62
CA ARG A 8 -5.37 5.00 7.65
C ARG A 8 -3.97 5.03 8.27
N SER A 9 -3.63 4.04 9.11
CA SER A 9 -2.31 3.93 9.72
C SER A 9 -1.31 3.68 8.61
N ARG A 10 -0.59 4.75 8.25
CA ARG A 10 0.45 4.76 7.24
C ARG A 10 1.73 5.28 7.87
N SER A 11 2.82 4.55 7.70
CA SER A 11 4.16 5.00 8.06
C SER A 11 5.02 4.99 6.82
N TYR A 12 5.63 6.12 6.51
CA TYR A 12 6.65 6.16 5.48
C TYR A 12 7.95 5.59 6.05
N ASP A 13 8.64 4.81 5.24
CA ASP A 13 9.98 4.31 5.51
C ASP A 13 10.93 5.08 4.59
N GLU A 14 11.67 6.03 5.17
CA GLU A 14 12.61 6.86 4.43
C GLU A 14 13.77 6.03 3.87
N ALA A 15 14.25 5.04 4.63
CA ALA A 15 15.38 4.20 4.27
C ALA A 15 15.12 3.36 3.00
N GLY A 16 13.87 2.91 2.82
CA GLY A 16 13.45 2.09 1.69
C GLY A 16 12.48 2.78 0.73
N GLN A 17 12.29 4.09 0.87
CA GLN A 17 11.34 4.95 0.13
C GLN A 17 10.00 4.25 -0.12
N ARG A 18 9.34 3.79 0.94
CA ARG A 18 8.13 2.97 0.81
C ARG A 18 7.11 3.31 1.88
N ILE A 19 5.83 3.18 1.55
CA ILE A 19 4.76 3.39 2.53
C ILE A 19 4.30 2.06 3.09
N ARG A 20 4.38 1.90 4.41
CA ARG A 20 3.79 0.78 5.12
C ARG A 20 2.42 1.14 5.63
N PHE A 21 1.47 0.23 5.50
CA PHE A 21 0.14 0.33 6.05
C PHE A 21 -0.36 -1.04 6.48
N VAL A 22 -1.43 -1.07 7.28
CA VAL A 22 -2.00 -2.32 7.80
C VAL A 22 -3.46 -2.46 7.39
N GLY A 23 -3.81 -3.67 6.96
CA GLY A 23 -5.20 -4.12 6.80
C GLY A 23 -5.58 -5.06 7.93
N HIS A 24 -6.88 -5.16 8.21
CA HIS A 24 -7.43 -6.05 9.22
C HIS A 24 -8.38 -7.06 8.57
N ASP A 25 -8.11 -8.35 8.76
CA ASP A 25 -9.06 -9.42 8.44
C ASP A 25 -9.58 -10.02 9.75
N GLY A 26 -10.61 -9.37 10.31
CA GLY A 26 -11.10 -9.66 11.65
C GLY A 26 -10.05 -9.34 12.73
N MET A 27 -9.48 -10.37 13.34
CA MET A 27 -8.47 -10.24 14.41
C MET A 27 -7.03 -10.23 13.88
N PHE A 28 -6.81 -10.55 12.60
CA PHE A 28 -5.49 -10.60 12.00
C PHE A 28 -5.09 -9.27 11.38
N GLN A 29 -3.92 -8.77 11.77
CA GLN A 29 -3.29 -7.62 11.12
C GLN A 29 -2.42 -8.11 9.97
N ILE A 30 -2.69 -7.58 8.78
CA ILE A 30 -1.96 -7.88 7.56
C ILE A 30 -1.15 -6.64 7.20
N SER A 31 0.17 -6.81 7.12
CA SER A 31 1.10 -5.73 6.83
C SER A 31 1.29 -5.58 5.32
N PHE A 32 1.05 -4.39 4.80
CA PHE A 32 1.24 -4.07 3.39
C PHE A 32 2.30 -2.98 3.25
N SER A 33 3.15 -3.09 2.24
CA SER A 33 4.19 -2.10 1.92
C SER A 33 4.09 -1.71 0.46
N VAL A 34 4.03 -0.42 0.13
CA VAL A 34 4.02 0.10 -1.24
C VAL A 34 5.40 0.65 -1.56
N ALA A 35 6.10 0.05 -2.51
CA ALA A 35 7.41 0.52 -2.95
C ALA A 35 7.31 1.86 -3.70
N ALA A 36 8.38 2.68 -3.68
CA ALA A 36 8.48 3.90 -4.48
C ALA A 36 8.18 3.67 -5.96
N ASP A 37 8.61 2.53 -6.53
CA ASP A 37 8.33 2.19 -7.93
C ASP A 37 6.82 2.16 -8.23
N ALA A 38 6.02 1.62 -7.31
CA ALA A 38 4.56 1.61 -7.45
C ALA A 38 3.99 3.02 -7.43
N MET A 39 4.49 3.86 -6.52
CA MET A 39 4.06 5.26 -6.40
C MET A 39 4.45 6.07 -7.64
N ALA A 40 5.67 5.89 -8.14
CA ALA A 40 6.15 6.51 -9.37
C ALA A 40 5.34 6.07 -10.59
N ARG A 41 4.86 4.82 -10.62
CA ARG A 41 3.97 4.33 -11.69
C ARG A 41 2.56 4.92 -11.59
N MET A 42 2.02 5.06 -10.38
CA MET A 42 0.70 5.67 -10.15
C MET A 42 0.67 7.17 -10.43
N GLN A 43 1.74 7.86 -10.06
CA GLN A 43 1.87 9.30 -10.22
C GLN A 43 3.29 9.62 -10.71
N PRO A 44 3.54 9.47 -12.02
CA PRO A 44 4.81 9.86 -12.62
C PRO A 44 4.96 11.37 -12.49
N GLY A 45 5.79 11.82 -11.55
CA GLY A 45 5.97 13.24 -11.22
C GLY A 45 5.52 13.63 -9.81
N ALA A 46 5.07 12.68 -8.97
CA ALA A 46 4.98 12.93 -7.54
C ALA A 46 6.36 13.32 -7.00
N ALA A 47 6.38 14.31 -6.10
CA ALA A 47 7.60 14.69 -5.41
C ALA A 47 8.17 13.46 -4.67
N ALA A 48 9.47 13.21 -4.80
CA ALA A 48 10.17 12.11 -4.14
C ALA A 48 10.41 12.38 -2.63
N ASP A 49 9.45 13.06 -2.02
CA ASP A 49 9.42 13.47 -0.63
C ASP A 49 8.36 12.66 0.11
N GLU A 50 8.54 12.47 1.41
CA GLU A 50 7.58 11.75 2.26
C GLU A 50 6.15 12.27 2.06
N ALA A 51 5.97 13.59 2.07
CA ALA A 51 4.65 14.22 1.90
C ALA A 51 4.06 13.95 0.50
N GLY A 52 4.89 13.92 -0.54
CA GLY A 52 4.47 13.61 -1.91
C GLY A 52 3.96 12.18 -2.02
N TYR A 53 4.72 11.24 -1.49
CA TYR A 53 4.32 9.83 -1.43
C TYR A 53 3.04 9.61 -0.61
N LEU A 54 2.94 10.25 0.55
CA LEU A 54 1.74 10.17 1.40
C LEU A 54 0.50 10.73 0.68
N ALA A 55 0.65 11.82 -0.09
CA ALA A 55 -0.42 12.39 -0.88
C ALA A 55 -0.83 11.47 -2.04
N THR A 56 0.14 10.91 -2.77
CA THR A 56 -0.11 9.91 -3.82
C THR A 56 -0.87 8.71 -3.27
N PHE A 57 -0.46 8.21 -2.10
CA PHE A 57 -1.14 7.10 -1.43
C PHE A 57 -2.57 7.45 -1.04
N ASP A 58 -2.83 8.67 -0.55
CA ASP A 58 -4.20 9.09 -0.20
C ASP A 58 -5.09 9.16 -1.44
N MET A 59 -4.58 9.75 -2.54
CA MET A 59 -5.28 9.82 -3.82
C MET A 59 -5.55 8.43 -4.42
N GLN A 60 -4.59 7.52 -4.32
CA GLN A 60 -4.66 6.16 -4.87
C GLN A 60 -5.10 5.12 -3.84
N SER A 61 -5.61 5.55 -2.68
CA SER A 61 -5.93 4.65 -1.57
C SER A 61 -6.95 3.59 -1.98
N SER A 62 -7.90 3.92 -2.85
CA SER A 62 -8.90 2.98 -3.37
C SER A 62 -8.24 1.85 -4.16
N THR A 63 -7.41 2.19 -5.16
CA THR A 63 -6.69 1.23 -5.99
C THR A 63 -5.73 0.37 -5.16
N ILE A 64 -5.00 0.98 -4.22
CA ILE A 64 -4.09 0.25 -3.33
C ILE A 64 -4.84 -0.77 -2.49
N ARG A 65 -6.02 -0.42 -1.95
CA ARG A 65 -6.86 -1.35 -1.18
C ARG A 65 -7.40 -2.49 -2.05
N GLU A 66 -7.79 -2.20 -3.29
CA GLU A 66 -8.23 -3.24 -4.23
C GLU A 66 -7.10 -4.22 -4.57
N VAL A 67 -5.91 -3.72 -4.91
CA VAL A 67 -4.75 -4.56 -5.22
C VAL A 67 -4.31 -5.35 -3.98
N ALA A 68 -4.28 -4.72 -2.80
CA ALA A 68 -3.98 -5.38 -1.54
C ALA A 68 -4.96 -6.52 -1.25
N SER A 69 -6.26 -6.28 -1.46
CA SER A 69 -7.31 -7.29 -1.29
C SER A 69 -7.15 -8.45 -2.28
N LYS A 70 -6.87 -8.17 -3.56
CA LYS A 70 -6.59 -9.20 -4.58
C LYS A 70 -5.35 -10.03 -4.25
N ALA A 71 -4.27 -9.39 -3.81
CA ALA A 71 -3.04 -10.06 -3.43
C ALA A 71 -3.24 -10.95 -2.19
N TYR A 72 -4.01 -10.45 -1.21
CA TYR A 72 -4.43 -11.19 -0.03
C TYR A 72 -5.25 -12.42 -0.43
N ASP A 73 -6.33 -12.26 -1.19
CA ASP A 73 -7.22 -13.36 -1.61
C ASP A 73 -6.45 -14.49 -2.33
N ARG A 74 -5.40 -14.15 -3.09
CA ARG A 74 -4.59 -15.13 -3.81
C ARG A 74 -3.68 -15.99 -2.91
N THR A 75 -3.23 -15.48 -1.76
CA THR A 75 -2.15 -16.14 -0.99
C THR A 75 -2.34 -16.18 0.52
N HIS A 76 -3.29 -15.41 1.08
CA HIS A 76 -3.65 -15.30 2.49
C HIS A 76 -2.45 -15.21 3.46
N LYS A 77 -1.46 -14.38 3.10
CA LYS A 77 -0.26 -14.12 3.92
C LYS A 77 -0.47 -12.96 4.87
N SER A 78 0.38 -12.88 5.88
CA SER A 78 0.39 -11.79 6.87
C SER A 78 1.15 -10.55 6.39
N MET A 79 1.94 -10.66 5.31
CA MET A 79 2.77 -9.56 4.80
C MET A 79 2.82 -9.55 3.28
N TYR A 80 2.68 -8.36 2.70
CA TYR A 80 2.71 -8.10 1.26
C TYR A 80 3.55 -6.88 0.93
N VAL A 81 4.23 -6.96 -0.22
CA VAL A 81 4.93 -5.84 -0.83
C VAL A 81 4.31 -5.60 -2.20
N LEU A 82 3.62 -4.46 -2.33
CA LEU A 82 3.00 -3.98 -3.55
C LEU A 82 4.04 -3.17 -4.32
N THR A 83 4.34 -3.63 -5.52
CA THR A 83 5.32 -3.02 -6.42
C THR A 83 4.64 -2.47 -7.67
N ALA A 84 5.38 -1.75 -8.51
CA ALA A 84 4.85 -1.25 -9.77
C ALA A 84 4.20 -2.34 -10.65
N ALA A 85 4.67 -3.58 -10.55
CA ALA A 85 4.14 -4.71 -11.30
C ALA A 85 2.71 -5.10 -10.86
N ASP A 86 2.32 -4.79 -9.62
CA ASP A 86 0.98 -5.07 -9.09
C ASP A 86 -0.06 -4.04 -9.54
N PHE A 87 0.39 -2.87 -10.00
CA PHE A 87 -0.43 -1.77 -10.51
C PHE A 87 -0.42 -1.72 -12.06
N GLY A 88 -0.53 -2.91 -12.67
CA GLY A 88 -0.44 -3.16 -14.11
C GLY A 88 -1.71 -2.82 -14.87
#